data_AF-F3GAU6-F1
#
_entry.id   AF-F3GAU6-F1
#
_cell.length_a   1.000
_cell.length_b   1.000
_cell.length_c   1.000
_cell.angle_alpha   90.00
_cell.angle_beta   90.00
_cell.angle_gamma   90.00
#
_symmetry.space_group_name_H-M   'P 1'
#
loop_
_entity.id
_entity.type
_entity.pdbx_description
1 polymer ?
#
loop_
_entity_poly.entity_id
_entity_poly.type
_entity_poly.pdbx_seq_one_letter_code
_entity_poly.pdbx_strand_id
1 'polypeptide(L)'
;SRFDRKTLIAGLERQASASNKKLAASTLEQHSSIFLHSYKREESAGDDTSWCPLQDLGLFEEVTADDGKTVYLVGRNAPLGLSPRVFLFSLIGYFERQNASSLSLSQIVHGEFSPGSVFRLDNFQVGGLIEGVEKEFGGVVRFIDTADTQQILLDRTLAPAWADCLMGVGDELNV
;
A
#
# COMPACT_ATOMS: atom_id res chain seq x y z
N SER A 1 -10.32 -5.06 -7.61
CA SER A 1 -9.57 -6.30 -7.95
C SER A 1 -10.18 -7.48 -7.20
N ARG A 2 -10.07 -8.72 -7.68
CA ARG A 2 -10.64 -9.93 -7.04
C ARG A 2 -9.59 -11.02 -6.96
N PHE A 3 -9.52 -11.74 -5.84
CA PHE A 3 -8.63 -12.89 -5.65
C PHE A 3 -9.27 -13.96 -4.74
N ASP A 4 -8.62 -15.12 -4.62
CA ASP A 4 -8.97 -16.18 -3.68
C ASP A 4 -7.70 -16.67 -2.94
N ARG A 5 -7.87 -17.52 -1.93
CA ARG A 5 -6.72 -18.01 -1.13
C ARG A 5 -5.71 -18.78 -1.99
N LYS A 6 -6.17 -19.51 -3.00
CA LYS A 6 -5.31 -20.33 -3.88
C LYS A 6 -4.42 -19.45 -4.75
N THR A 7 -5.00 -18.42 -5.35
CA THR A 7 -4.30 -17.45 -6.19
C THR A 7 -3.34 -16.58 -5.38
N LEU A 8 -3.67 -16.26 -4.12
CA LEU A 8 -2.76 -15.61 -3.18
C LEU A 8 -1.51 -16.48 -2.91
N ILE A 9 -1.70 -17.74 -2.51
CA ILE A 9 -0.59 -18.67 -2.22
C ILE A 9 0.29 -18.85 -3.45
N ALA A 10 -0.31 -19.07 -4.63
CA ALA A 10 0.44 -19.21 -5.88
C ALA A 10 1.23 -17.94 -6.25
N GLY A 11 0.71 -16.75 -5.91
CA GLY A 11 1.43 -15.49 -6.07
C GLY A 11 2.66 -15.41 -5.16
N LEU A 12 2.50 -15.75 -3.88
CA LEU A 12 3.59 -15.79 -2.91
C LEU A 12 4.68 -16.80 -3.29
N GLU A 13 4.30 -17.98 -3.75
CA GLU A 13 5.23 -19.01 -4.22
C GLU A 13 6.04 -18.54 -5.43
N ARG A 14 5.37 -17.88 -6.39
CA ARG A 14 6.02 -17.29 -7.56
C ARG A 14 7.02 -16.21 -7.15
N GLN A 15 6.65 -15.33 -6.23
CA GLN A 15 7.53 -14.28 -5.73
C GLN A 15 8.73 -14.85 -4.98
N ALA A 16 8.52 -15.84 -4.10
CA ALA A 16 9.61 -16.51 -3.39
C ALA A 16 10.61 -17.15 -4.37
N SER A 17 10.10 -17.83 -5.39
CA SER A 17 10.91 -18.45 -6.44
C SER A 17 11.72 -17.43 -7.24
N ALA A 18 11.12 -16.28 -7.58
CA ALA A 18 11.81 -15.18 -8.26
C ALA A 18 12.95 -14.59 -7.41
N SER A 19 12.84 -14.64 -6.08
CA SER A 19 13.90 -14.25 -5.14
C SER A 19 14.84 -15.40 -4.77
N ASN A 20 14.83 -16.52 -5.51
CA ASN A 20 15.61 -17.73 -5.25
C ASN A 20 15.43 -18.31 -3.83
N LYS A 21 14.28 -18.07 -3.21
CA LYS A 21 13.88 -18.61 -1.91
C LYS A 21 12.92 -19.78 -2.13
N LYS A 22 13.10 -20.87 -1.37
CA LYS A 22 12.14 -21.98 -1.29
C LYS A 22 11.44 -21.94 0.05
N LEU A 23 10.12 -21.78 0.04
CA LEU A 23 9.29 -21.77 1.24
C LEU A 23 8.49 -23.05 1.31
N ALA A 24 8.29 -23.59 2.52
CA ALA A 24 7.45 -24.75 2.71
C ALA A 24 5.98 -24.40 2.43
N ALA A 25 5.23 -25.32 1.83
CA ALA A 25 3.81 -25.13 1.52
C ALA A 25 3.00 -24.79 2.79
N SER A 26 3.30 -25.45 3.91
CA SER A 26 2.67 -25.18 5.21
C SER A 26 2.91 -23.73 5.67
N THR A 27 4.11 -23.18 5.46
CA THR A 27 4.41 -21.77 5.78
C THR A 27 3.59 -20.82 4.91
N LEU A 28 3.51 -21.06 3.60
CA LEU A 28 2.72 -20.23 2.70
C LEU A 28 1.23 -20.24 3.07
N GLU A 29 0.70 -21.42 3.38
CA GLU A 29 -0.68 -21.58 3.84
C GLU A 29 -0.94 -20.83 5.15
N GLN A 30 -0.06 -21.01 6.14
CA GLN A 30 -0.19 -20.37 7.44
C GLN A 30 -0.14 -18.85 7.33
N HIS A 31 0.85 -18.31 6.62
CA HIS A 31 1.01 -16.86 6.44
C HIS A 31 -0.13 -16.25 5.61
N SER A 32 -0.66 -16.98 4.62
CA SER A 32 -1.84 -16.55 3.87
C SER A 32 -3.08 -16.48 4.77
N SER A 33 -3.25 -17.45 5.68
CA SER A 33 -4.35 -17.43 6.65
C SER A 33 -4.22 -16.26 7.65
N ILE A 34 -3.00 -16.00 8.15
CA ILE A 34 -2.73 -14.86 9.03
C ILE A 34 -3.06 -13.55 8.32
N PHE A 35 -2.55 -13.35 7.09
CA PHE A 35 -2.84 -12.17 6.29
C PHE A 35 -4.34 -11.95 6.10
N LEU A 36 -5.08 -13.00 5.70
CA LEU A 36 -6.52 -12.91 5.48
C LEU A 36 -7.25 -12.55 6.78
N HIS A 37 -6.91 -13.17 7.90
CA HIS A 37 -7.55 -12.90 9.19
C HIS A 37 -7.23 -11.50 9.74
N SER A 38 -6.02 -10.98 9.49
CA SER A 38 -5.62 -9.64 9.95
C SER A 38 -6.39 -8.51 9.26
N TYR A 39 -6.82 -8.70 8.01
CA TYR A 39 -7.46 -7.63 7.22
C TYR A 39 -8.93 -7.87 6.88
N LYS A 40 -9.42 -9.11 7.00
CA LYS A 40 -10.84 -9.41 6.77
C LYS A 40 -11.68 -8.79 7.89
N ARG A 41 -12.64 -7.95 7.53
CA ARG A 41 -13.63 -7.42 8.46
C ARG A 41 -14.54 -8.55 8.96
N GLU A 42 -14.67 -8.69 10.28
CA GLU A 42 -15.65 -9.60 10.88
C GLU A 42 -16.97 -8.85 11.12
N GLU A 43 -18.10 -9.46 10.76
CA GLU A 43 -19.44 -8.85 10.94
C GLU A 43 -19.91 -8.82 12.40
N SER A 44 -19.30 -9.64 13.26
CA SER A 44 -19.65 -9.71 14.67
C SER A 44 -18.40 -9.90 15.52
N ALA A 45 -17.94 -8.82 16.16
CA ALA A 45 -16.98 -8.90 17.26
C ALA A 45 -17.70 -9.50 18.48
N GLY A 46 -17.74 -10.82 18.57
CA GLY A 46 -18.08 -11.50 19.81
C GLY A 46 -16.93 -11.38 20.82
N ASP A 47 -17.20 -11.59 22.11
CA ASP A 47 -16.20 -11.50 23.19
C ASP A 47 -14.99 -12.45 23.01
N ASP A 48 -15.09 -13.45 22.13
CA ASP A 48 -14.05 -14.46 21.85
C ASP A 48 -13.37 -14.27 20.48
N THR A 49 -13.60 -13.13 19.83
CA THR A 49 -12.97 -12.83 18.53
C THR A 49 -11.57 -12.26 18.73
N SER A 50 -10.60 -12.82 18.02
CA SER A 50 -9.22 -12.30 17.94
C SER A 50 -9.20 -11.06 17.05
N TRP A 51 -9.82 -9.97 17.52
CA TRP A 51 -9.94 -8.74 16.76
C TRP A 51 -8.55 -8.16 16.43
N CYS A 52 -8.31 -7.88 15.15
CA CYS A 52 -7.10 -7.22 14.69
C CYS A 52 -7.43 -5.78 14.27
N PRO A 53 -6.71 -4.75 14.79
CA PRO A 53 -6.96 -3.36 14.40
C PRO A 53 -6.84 -3.09 12.89
N LEU A 54 -6.09 -3.91 12.15
CA LEU A 54 -5.90 -3.76 10.72
C LEU A 54 -7.17 -4.06 9.90
N GLN A 55 -8.17 -4.72 10.49
CA GLN A 55 -9.46 -4.98 9.85
C GLN A 55 -10.24 -3.69 9.55
N ASP A 56 -10.03 -2.63 10.34
CA ASP A 56 -10.69 -1.34 10.14
C ASP A 56 -10.21 -0.60 8.89
N LEU A 57 -9.04 -0.96 8.36
CA LEU A 57 -8.51 -0.37 7.14
C LEU A 57 -9.36 -0.68 5.90
N GLY A 58 -10.15 -1.77 5.93
CA GLY A 58 -11.07 -2.10 4.84
C GLY A 58 -10.38 -2.40 3.51
N LEU A 59 -9.19 -3.02 3.54
CA LEU A 59 -8.41 -3.29 2.31
C LEU A 59 -9.11 -4.24 1.34
N PHE A 60 -9.86 -5.21 1.87
CA PHE A 60 -10.70 -6.11 1.09
C PHE A 60 -11.87 -6.65 1.91
N GLU A 61 -12.87 -7.16 1.20
CA GLU A 61 -14.05 -7.80 1.75
C GLU A 61 -14.12 -9.27 1.32
N GLU A 62 -14.52 -10.15 2.22
CA GLU A 62 -14.79 -11.55 1.90
C GLU A 62 -16.23 -11.68 1.39
N VAL A 63 -16.40 -12.32 0.23
CA VAL A 63 -17.71 -12.59 -0.35
C VAL A 63 -17.79 -14.04 -0.84
N THR A 64 -18.99 -14.60 -0.82
CA THR A 64 -19.27 -15.90 -1.44
C THR A 64 -19.68 -15.66 -2.88
N ALA A 65 -18.93 -16.24 -3.82
CA ALA A 65 -19.24 -16.16 -5.25
C ALA A 65 -20.42 -17.07 -5.64
N ASP A 66 -20.97 -16.86 -6.85
CA ASP A 66 -22.10 -17.65 -7.38
C ASP A 66 -21.84 -19.16 -7.43
N ASP A 67 -20.56 -19.57 -7.57
CA ASP A 67 -20.12 -20.97 -7.56
C ASP A 67 -19.87 -21.52 -6.14
N GLY A 68 -20.26 -20.78 -5.10
CA GLY A 68 -20.11 -21.15 -3.69
C GLY A 68 -18.69 -20.95 -3.14
N LYS A 69 -17.74 -20.45 -3.93
CA LYS A 69 -16.35 -20.24 -3.46
C LYS A 69 -16.20 -18.92 -2.73
N THR A 70 -15.43 -18.95 -1.64
CA THR A 70 -14.97 -17.74 -0.96
C THR A 70 -13.96 -17.00 -1.82
N VAL A 71 -14.21 -15.71 -2.03
CA VAL A 71 -13.32 -14.81 -2.76
C VAL A 71 -13.21 -13.49 -2.02
N TYR A 72 -12.15 -12.75 -2.31
CA TYR A 72 -11.84 -11.48 -1.67
C TYR A 72 -11.88 -10.37 -2.71
N LEU A 73 -12.67 -9.33 -2.43
CA LEU A 73 -12.79 -8.15 -3.26
C LEU A 73 -11.98 -7.02 -2.63
N VAL A 74 -10.95 -6.57 -3.33
CA VAL A 74 -10.15 -5.42 -2.90
C VAL A 74 -11.04 -4.18 -3.00
N GLY A 75 -11.16 -3.46 -1.87
CA GLY A 75 -11.95 -2.24 -1.75
C GLY A 75 -11.52 -1.21 -2.78
N ARG A 76 -12.48 -0.40 -3.24
CA ARG A 76 -12.21 0.75 -4.12
C ARG A 76 -12.00 2.05 -3.35
N ASN A 77 -12.27 2.04 -2.04
CA ASN A 77 -12.16 3.22 -1.20
C ASN A 77 -10.77 3.30 -0.60
N ALA A 78 -10.31 4.52 -0.32
CA ALA A 78 -9.07 4.72 0.42
C ALA A 78 -9.20 4.07 1.81
N PRO A 79 -8.12 3.48 2.34
CA PRO A 79 -8.15 2.89 3.66
C PRO A 79 -8.62 3.87 4.73
N LEU A 80 -9.37 3.38 5.72
CA LEU A 80 -9.84 4.22 6.81
C LEU A 80 -8.65 4.86 7.55
N GLY A 81 -8.74 6.17 7.79
CA GLY A 81 -7.68 6.92 8.48
C GLY A 81 -6.50 7.33 7.61
N LEU A 82 -6.49 7.01 6.31
CA LEU A 82 -5.46 7.49 5.38
C LEU A 82 -5.62 9.00 5.13
N SER A 83 -4.81 9.79 5.83
CA SER A 83 -4.76 11.26 5.69
C SER A 83 -3.64 11.70 4.72
N PRO A 84 -3.69 12.94 4.22
CA PRO A 84 -2.57 13.52 3.46
C PRO A 84 -1.23 13.40 4.18
N ARG A 85 -1.19 13.59 5.50
CA ARG A 85 0.02 13.43 6.30
C ARG A 85 0.60 12.01 6.26
N VAL A 86 -0.24 10.99 6.45
CA VAL A 86 0.20 9.58 6.38
C VAL A 86 0.64 9.24 4.96
N PHE A 87 -0.06 9.78 3.96
CA PHE A 87 0.32 9.62 2.57
C PHE A 87 1.68 10.28 2.27
N LEU A 88 1.92 11.52 2.71
CA LEU A 88 3.21 12.20 2.57
C LEU A 88 4.35 11.41 3.20
N PHE A 89 4.14 10.85 4.40
CA PHE A 89 5.14 10.00 5.05
C PHE A 89 5.54 8.83 4.15
N SER A 90 4.56 8.10 3.62
CA SER A 90 4.82 6.98 2.71
C SER A 90 5.48 7.42 1.40
N LEU A 91 5.14 8.63 0.93
CA LEU A 91 5.63 9.19 -0.32
C LEU A 91 7.10 9.53 -0.19
N ILE A 92 7.51 10.26 0.84
CA ILE A 92 8.92 10.57 1.13
C ILE A 92 9.72 9.27 1.21
N GLY A 93 9.26 8.29 1.99
CA GLY A 93 9.94 6.99 2.09
C GLY A 93 10.08 6.27 0.74
N TYR A 94 9.11 6.42 -0.16
CA TYR A 94 9.21 5.88 -1.52
C TYR A 94 10.23 6.65 -2.38
N PHE A 95 10.23 7.98 -2.36
CA PHE A 95 11.22 8.81 -3.06
C PHE A 95 12.65 8.52 -2.59
N GLU A 96 12.87 8.31 -1.28
CA GLU A 96 14.17 7.91 -0.74
C GLU A 96 14.60 6.54 -1.28
N ARG A 97 13.71 5.54 -1.27
CA ARG A 97 14.02 4.21 -1.84
C ARG A 97 14.34 4.25 -3.34
N GLN A 98 13.70 5.16 -4.09
CA GLN A 98 13.97 5.34 -5.52
C GLN A 98 15.19 6.24 -5.78
N ASN A 99 15.78 6.86 -4.75
CA ASN A 99 16.83 7.86 -4.85
C ASN A 99 16.53 8.94 -5.92
N ALA A 100 15.29 9.44 -5.91
CA ALA A 100 14.77 10.36 -6.92
C ALA A 100 14.22 11.64 -6.28
N SER A 101 14.16 12.72 -7.05
CA SER A 101 13.44 13.95 -6.66
C SER A 101 12.20 14.21 -7.53
N SER A 102 11.99 13.36 -8.55
CA SER A 102 10.81 13.37 -9.41
C SER A 102 10.43 11.94 -9.76
N LEU A 103 9.14 11.61 -9.67
CA LEU A 103 8.57 10.32 -10.06
C LEU A 103 7.29 10.55 -10.84
N SER A 104 7.01 9.69 -11.81
CA SER A 104 5.73 9.75 -12.54
C SER A 104 4.56 9.36 -11.63
N LEU A 105 3.36 9.86 -11.93
CA LEU A 105 2.14 9.43 -11.24
C LEU A 105 1.96 7.90 -11.34
N SER A 106 2.25 7.32 -12.50
CA SER A 106 2.19 5.87 -12.72
C SER A 106 3.10 5.09 -11.75
N GLN A 107 4.33 5.56 -11.50
CA GLN A 107 5.21 4.93 -10.51
C GLN A 107 4.66 5.02 -9.09
N ILE A 108 4.02 6.12 -8.71
CA ILE A 108 3.44 6.28 -7.37
C ILE A 108 2.19 5.41 -7.20
N VAL A 109 1.38 5.28 -8.26
CA VAL A 109 0.14 4.49 -8.22
C VAL A 109 0.42 2.99 -8.33
N HIS A 110 1.33 2.58 -9.21
CA HIS A 110 1.50 1.17 -9.62
C HIS A 110 2.90 0.60 -9.40
N GLY A 111 3.86 1.41 -8.96
CA GLY A 111 5.21 0.95 -8.70
C GLY A 111 5.28 -0.12 -7.60
N GLU A 112 6.33 -0.92 -7.64
CA GLU A 112 6.58 -1.92 -6.60
C GLU A 112 6.79 -1.21 -5.25
N PHE A 113 6.05 -1.65 -4.23
CA PHE A 113 6.02 -1.01 -2.91
C PHE A 113 5.73 0.51 -2.92
N SER A 114 5.07 1.01 -3.96
CA SER A 114 4.65 2.40 -4.04
C SER A 114 3.46 2.65 -3.10
N PRO A 115 3.21 3.91 -2.68
CA PRO A 115 2.06 4.25 -1.86
C PRO A 115 0.72 3.78 -2.45
N GLY A 116 0.52 3.93 -3.76
CA GLY A 116 -0.70 3.48 -4.42
C GLY A 116 -0.87 1.95 -4.38
N SER A 117 0.21 1.20 -4.61
CA SER A 117 0.20 -0.26 -4.54
C SER A 117 -0.05 -0.77 -3.12
N VAL A 118 0.56 -0.15 -2.10
CA VAL A 118 0.45 -0.56 -0.70
C VAL A 118 -0.93 -0.21 -0.12
N PHE A 119 -1.40 1.02 -0.34
CA PHE A 119 -2.71 1.47 0.14
C PHE A 119 -3.87 1.11 -0.78
N ARG A 120 -3.60 0.41 -1.90
CA ARG A 120 -4.60 -0.05 -2.89
C ARG A 120 -5.39 1.09 -3.53
N LEU A 121 -4.72 2.19 -3.83
CA LEU A 121 -5.31 3.40 -4.38
C LEU A 121 -5.30 3.39 -5.92
N ASP A 122 -6.31 4.01 -6.51
CA ASP A 122 -6.30 4.34 -7.93
C ASP A 122 -5.70 5.73 -8.22
N ASN A 123 -5.59 6.08 -9.50
CA ASN A 123 -5.03 7.36 -9.95
C ASN A 123 -5.81 8.57 -9.38
N PHE A 124 -7.13 8.46 -9.28
CA PHE A 124 -7.96 9.56 -8.77
C PHE A 124 -7.72 9.78 -7.28
N GLN A 125 -7.66 8.70 -6.50
CA GLN A 125 -7.39 8.76 -5.07
C GLN A 125 -5.99 9.26 -4.75
N VAL A 126 -4.98 8.81 -5.50
CA VAL A 126 -3.61 9.32 -5.37
C VAL A 126 -3.56 10.81 -5.70
N GLY A 127 -4.20 11.25 -6.79
CA GLY A 127 -4.30 12.66 -7.14
C GLY A 127 -4.91 13.51 -6.02
N GLY A 128 -6.06 13.09 -5.48
CA GLY A 128 -6.71 13.80 -4.37
C GLY A 128 -5.86 13.85 -3.09
N LEU A 129 -5.09 12.80 -2.79
CA LEU A 129 -4.15 12.81 -1.66
C LEU A 129 -2.96 13.73 -1.90
N ILE A 130 -2.42 13.78 -3.12
CA ILE A 130 -1.35 14.71 -3.48
C ILE A 130 -1.83 16.15 -3.34
N GLU A 131 -3.01 16.49 -3.85
CA GLU A 131 -3.61 17.82 -3.66
C GLU A 131 -3.79 18.16 -2.18
N GLY A 132 -4.21 17.19 -1.37
CA GLY A 132 -4.33 17.35 0.08
C GLY A 132 -2.98 17.65 0.74
N VAL A 133 -1.92 16.97 0.29
CA VAL A 133 -0.55 17.19 0.76
C VAL A 133 -0.04 18.57 0.36
N GLU A 134 -0.26 18.99 -0.89
CA GLU A 134 0.12 20.33 -1.37
C GLU A 134 -0.52 21.43 -0.53
N LYS A 135 -1.80 21.25 -0.16
CA LYS A 135 -2.56 22.18 0.68
C LYS A 135 -2.06 22.22 2.12
N GLU A 136 -1.74 21.07 2.72
CA GLU A 136 -1.33 21.00 4.14
C GLU A 136 0.16 21.30 4.37
N PHE A 137 1.03 20.99 3.41
CA PHE A 137 2.50 21.00 3.57
C PHE A 137 3.26 21.92 2.62
N GLY A 138 2.62 22.99 2.13
CA GLY A 138 3.32 24.19 1.63
C GLY A 138 4.39 23.93 0.55
N GLY A 139 4.11 23.06 -0.42
CA GLY A 139 4.98 22.82 -1.57
C GLY A 139 6.10 21.79 -1.39
N VAL A 140 6.10 21.04 -0.28
CA VAL A 140 6.94 19.83 -0.11
C VAL A 140 6.80 18.88 -1.28
N VAL A 141 5.56 18.71 -1.74
CA VAL A 141 5.24 17.98 -2.95
C VAL A 141 4.71 18.96 -3.97
N ARG A 142 5.03 18.75 -5.24
CA ARG A 142 4.38 19.46 -6.35
C ARG A 142 3.90 18.50 -7.42
N PHE A 143 2.66 18.64 -7.85
CA PHE A 143 2.13 17.89 -8.98
C PHE A 143 2.26 18.71 -10.28
N ILE A 144 2.95 18.15 -11.27
CA ILE A 144 3.04 18.68 -12.63
C ILE A 144 2.13 17.81 -13.50
N ASP A 145 1.02 18.39 -13.94
CA ASP A 145 0.09 17.79 -14.87
C ASP A 145 0.06 18.64 -16.15
N THR A 146 0.56 18.06 -17.23
CA THR A 146 0.57 18.63 -18.57
C THR A 146 0.06 17.59 -19.55
N ALA A 147 -0.29 18.01 -20.78
CA ALA A 147 -0.87 17.12 -21.78
C ALA A 147 -0.07 15.81 -22.01
N ASP A 148 1.26 15.87 -21.85
CA ASP A 148 2.17 14.75 -22.13
C ASP A 148 2.85 14.19 -20.87
N THR A 149 2.64 14.78 -19.69
CA THR A 149 3.43 14.41 -18.50
C THR A 149 2.66 14.62 -17.20
N GLN A 150 2.63 13.56 -16.38
CA GLN A 150 2.14 13.56 -15.00
C GLN A 150 3.27 13.17 -14.05
N GLN A 151 3.82 14.14 -13.34
CA GLN A 151 4.98 13.98 -12.47
C GLN A 151 4.76 14.60 -11.11
N ILE A 152 5.33 13.97 -10.10
CA ILE A 152 5.34 14.44 -8.72
C ILE A 152 6.78 14.77 -8.38
N LEU A 153 7.00 15.97 -7.86
CA LEU A 153 8.31 16.43 -7.41
C LEU A 153 8.30 16.48 -5.89
N LEU A 154 9.42 16.09 -5.29
CA LEU A 154 9.66 16.19 -3.85
C LEU A 154 10.74 17.24 -3.58
N ASP A 155 10.42 18.22 -2.77
CA ASP A 155 11.38 19.18 -2.21
C ASP A 155 11.71 18.80 -0.76
N ARG A 156 12.86 18.16 -0.57
CA ARG A 156 13.33 17.69 0.74
C ARG A 156 13.62 18.83 1.71
N THR A 157 13.93 20.02 1.20
CA THR A 157 14.27 21.17 2.05
C THR A 157 13.06 21.72 2.80
N LEU A 158 11.86 21.45 2.28
CA LEU A 158 10.60 21.84 2.87
C LEU A 158 9.99 20.72 3.73
N ALA A 159 10.59 19.53 3.72
CA ALA A 159 10.03 18.37 4.40
C ALA A 159 9.84 18.66 5.90
N PRO A 160 8.73 18.22 6.51
CA PRO A 160 8.52 18.40 7.94
C PRO A 160 9.63 17.72 8.76
N ALA A 161 9.97 18.24 9.94
CA ALA A 161 11.03 17.69 10.79
C ALA A 161 10.84 16.20 11.16
N TRP A 162 9.60 15.69 11.21
CA TRP A 162 9.38 14.27 11.44
C TRP A 162 9.87 13.38 10.29
N ALA A 163 10.08 13.94 9.09
CA ALA A 163 10.55 13.21 7.92
C ALA A 163 12.05 12.87 7.98
N ASP A 164 12.80 13.48 8.90
CA ASP A 164 14.22 13.20 9.09
C ASP A 164 14.48 11.73 9.41
N CYS A 165 13.52 11.04 10.06
CA CYS A 165 13.64 9.61 10.34
C CYS A 165 13.57 8.72 9.09
N LEU A 166 13.10 9.25 7.95
CA LEU A 166 13.07 8.56 6.67
C LEU A 166 14.31 8.90 5.82
N MET A 167 14.85 10.11 5.97
CA MET A 167 15.92 10.67 5.12
C MET A 167 17.35 10.20 5.51
N GLY A 168 17.47 9.09 6.23
CA GLY A 168 18.75 8.47 6.60
C GLY A 168 18.76 6.93 6.56
N VAL A 169 17.69 6.31 6.07
CA VAL A 169 17.50 4.84 6.11
C VAL A 169 18.16 4.12 4.93
N GLY A 170 18.83 4.85 4.04
CA GLY A 170 19.47 4.31 2.82
C GLY A 170 20.62 3.33 3.05
N ASP A 171 21.20 3.27 4.26
CA ASP A 171 22.40 2.47 4.53
C ASP A 171 22.18 1.14 5.28
N GLU A 172 20.98 0.86 5.83
CA GLU A 172 20.78 -0.33 6.69
C GLU A 172 19.80 -1.40 6.17
N LEU A 173 19.14 -1.20 5.03
CA LEU A 173 18.23 -2.21 4.46
C LEU A 173 18.95 -3.14 3.47
N ASN A 174 20.00 -3.80 3.94
CA ASN A 174 20.60 -5.00 3.33
C ASN A 174 20.75 -6.08 4.41
N VAL A 175 19.63 -6.65 4.87
CA VAL A 175 19.59 -7.91 5.62
C VAL A 175 18.46 -8.79 5.09
#